data_AF-A0AA35KUE6-F1
#
_entry.id   AF-A0AA35KUE6-F1
#
_cell.length_a   1.000
_cell.length_b   1.000
_cell.length_c   1.000
_cell.angle_alpha   90.00
_cell.angle_beta   90.00
_cell.angle_gamma   90.00
#
_symmetry.space_group_name_H-M   'P 1'
#
loop_
_entity.id
_entity.type
_entity.pdbx_description
1 polymer ?
#
loop_
_entity_poly.entity_id
_entity_poly.type
_entity_poly.pdbx_seq_one_letter_code
_entity_poly.pdbx_strand_id
1 'polypeptide(L)'
;AHARVWHNYNKHFRPQQKGFLSITLGSHWIEPSRSKNEEDIRKCQQSMQKVLGWFAKPIHGDGDYPEELKTEFASLLPNSTETEKNYIKGTADFFAFSFGPNNFILPKMGQVFSLDLREVLNWIKLEYNNPRILIAENGWFTDSHVKTEDTTVIYLMKNFINKVLQGL
;
A
#
# COMPACT_ATOMS: atom_id res chain seq x y z
N ALA A 1 15.70 -0.57 -8.41
CA ALA A 1 16.57 -1.29 -7.44
C ALA A 1 15.93 -2.58 -6.92
N HIS A 2 14.73 -2.50 -6.33
CA HIS A 2 13.99 -3.65 -5.81
C HIS A 2 13.88 -4.83 -6.80
N ALA A 3 13.37 -4.59 -8.02
CA ALA A 3 13.25 -5.62 -9.07
C ALA A 3 14.58 -6.37 -9.32
N ARG A 4 15.71 -5.64 -9.36
CA ARG A 4 17.04 -6.24 -9.54
C ARG A 4 17.42 -7.16 -8.40
N VAL A 5 17.10 -6.80 -7.16
CA VAL A 5 17.32 -7.65 -5.98
C VAL A 5 16.42 -8.87 -6.02
N TRP A 6 15.14 -8.71 -6.39
CA TRP A 6 14.22 -9.83 -6.52
C TRP A 6 14.72 -10.84 -7.57
N HIS A 7 15.12 -10.39 -8.77
CA HIS A 7 15.67 -11.27 -9.81
C HIS A 7 16.97 -11.94 -9.38
N ASN A 8 17.85 -11.21 -8.68
CA ASN A 8 19.07 -11.79 -8.13
C ASN A 8 18.77 -12.90 -7.10
N TYR A 9 17.86 -12.65 -6.17
CA TYR A 9 17.40 -13.62 -5.19
C TYR A 9 16.76 -14.84 -5.86
N ASN A 10 15.86 -14.59 -6.81
CA ASN A 10 15.13 -15.62 -7.55
C ASN A 10 16.08 -16.55 -8.32
N LYS A 11 17.11 -15.99 -8.96
CA LYS A 11 18.06 -16.75 -9.78
C LYS A 11 19.08 -17.52 -8.95
N HIS A 12 19.68 -16.89 -7.95
CA HIS A 12 20.88 -17.43 -7.30
C HIS A 12 20.63 -18.07 -5.93
N PHE A 13 19.55 -17.73 -5.24
CA PHE A 13 19.35 -18.12 -3.84
C PHE A 13 18.06 -18.92 -3.62
N ARG A 14 16.96 -18.58 -4.31
CA ARG A 14 15.66 -19.23 -4.13
C ARG A 14 15.67 -20.76 -4.33
N PRO A 15 16.40 -21.36 -5.29
CA PRO A 15 16.41 -22.82 -5.47
C PRO A 15 16.88 -23.59 -4.23
N GLN A 16 17.78 -22.99 -3.44
CA GLN A 16 18.35 -23.60 -2.24
C GLN A 16 17.63 -23.16 -0.97
N GLN A 17 17.39 -21.85 -0.81
CA GLN A 17 16.86 -21.26 0.41
C GLN A 17 15.34 -21.38 0.54
N LYS A 18 14.62 -21.43 -0.59
CA LYS A 18 13.16 -21.56 -0.65
C LYS A 18 12.37 -20.47 0.11
N GLY A 19 13.01 -19.33 0.44
CA GLY A 19 12.35 -18.20 1.10
C GLY A 19 11.57 -17.31 0.13
N PHE A 20 10.86 -16.33 0.69
CA PHE A 20 10.08 -15.33 -0.04
C PHE A 20 10.70 -13.93 0.08
N LEU A 21 10.53 -13.10 -0.95
CA LEU A 21 10.99 -11.72 -1.03
C LEU A 21 9.85 -10.80 -1.48
N SER A 22 9.71 -9.67 -0.81
CA SER A 22 8.75 -8.61 -1.15
C SER A 22 9.33 -7.22 -0.80
N ILE A 23 8.52 -6.18 -0.93
CA ILE A 23 8.78 -4.80 -0.50
C ILE A 23 7.60 -4.31 0.32
N THR A 24 7.87 -3.69 1.46
CA THR A 24 6.82 -3.08 2.28
C THR A 24 6.37 -1.77 1.66
N LEU A 25 5.10 -1.69 1.30
CA LEU A 25 4.46 -0.48 0.78
C LEU A 25 3.52 0.10 1.85
N GLY A 26 3.73 1.35 2.21
CA GLY A 26 2.92 2.07 3.19
C GLY A 26 1.81 2.88 2.53
N SER A 27 0.63 2.91 3.13
CA SER A 27 -0.44 3.83 2.73
C SER A 27 -1.31 4.23 3.90
N HIS A 28 -1.98 5.38 3.76
CA HIS A 28 -3.17 5.72 4.53
C HIS A 28 -4.41 5.06 3.90
N TRP A 29 -5.56 5.22 4.55
CA TRP A 29 -6.87 5.00 3.93
C TRP A 29 -7.68 6.29 3.93
N ILE A 30 -8.51 6.47 2.92
CA ILE A 30 -9.27 7.69 2.70
C ILE A 30 -10.70 7.37 2.26
N GLU A 31 -11.66 8.11 2.80
CA GLU A 31 -13.07 7.97 2.51
C GLU A 31 -13.65 9.27 1.94
N PRO A 32 -14.64 9.16 1.04
CA PRO A 32 -15.23 10.34 0.42
C PRO A 32 -15.97 11.18 1.47
N SER A 33 -15.71 12.49 1.48
CA SER A 33 -16.40 13.43 2.38
C SER A 33 -17.92 13.37 2.21
N ARG A 34 -18.41 13.06 1.00
CA ARG A 34 -19.81 12.76 0.71
C ARG A 34 -19.91 11.39 0.05
N SER A 35 -20.50 10.43 0.76
CA SER A 35 -20.49 9.01 0.42
C SER A 35 -21.01 8.64 -0.98
N LYS A 36 -21.92 9.44 -1.56
CA LYS A 36 -22.50 9.21 -2.90
C LYS A 36 -22.01 10.18 -3.97
N ASN A 37 -21.03 11.02 -3.65
CA ASN A 37 -20.51 11.98 -4.62
C ASN A 37 -19.39 11.34 -5.44
N GLU A 38 -19.62 11.17 -6.75
CA GLU A 38 -18.68 10.52 -7.66
C GLU A 38 -17.32 11.23 -7.71
N GLU A 39 -17.30 12.56 -7.60
CA GLU A 39 -16.06 13.33 -7.60
C GLU A 39 -15.23 13.10 -6.33
N ASP A 40 -15.88 12.98 -5.17
CA ASP A 40 -15.21 12.65 -3.91
C ASP A 40 -14.66 11.22 -3.93
N ILE A 41 -15.41 10.26 -4.50
CA ILE A 41 -14.95 8.88 -4.72
C ILE A 41 -13.73 8.85 -5.66
N ARG A 42 -13.79 9.60 -6.78
CA ARG A 42 -12.68 9.72 -7.73
C ARG A 42 -11.43 10.31 -7.06
N LYS A 43 -11.58 11.33 -6.22
CA LYS A 43 -10.47 11.90 -5.43
C LYS A 43 -9.87 10.89 -4.44
N CYS A 44 -10.69 10.03 -3.83
CA CYS A 44 -10.20 8.96 -2.97
C CYS A 44 -9.33 7.97 -3.77
N GLN A 45 -9.81 7.53 -4.95
CA GLN A 45 -9.04 6.67 -5.83
C GLN A 45 -7.71 7.32 -6.25
N GLN A 46 -7.73 8.60 -6.64
CA GLN A 46 -6.52 9.34 -6.96
C GLN A 46 -5.55 9.42 -5.79
N SER A 47 -6.04 9.64 -4.56
CA SER A 47 -5.20 9.68 -3.37
C SER A 47 -4.51 8.33 -3.12
N MET A 48 -5.24 7.22 -3.25
CA MET A 48 -4.68 5.87 -3.12
C MET A 48 -3.66 5.56 -4.21
N GLN A 49 -3.95 5.89 -5.47
CA GLN A 49 -3.02 5.67 -6.59
C GLN A 49 -1.74 6.52 -6.46
N LYS A 50 -1.84 7.75 -5.94
CA LYS A 50 -0.69 8.64 -5.74
C LYS A 50 0.27 8.20 -4.63
N VAL A 51 -0.18 7.36 -3.70
CA VAL A 51 0.65 6.91 -2.57
C VAL A 51 1.00 5.44 -2.73
N LEU A 52 -0.01 4.57 -2.68
CA LEU A 52 0.19 3.14 -2.79
C LEU A 52 0.43 2.72 -4.25
N GLY A 53 -0.44 3.19 -5.16
CA GLY A 53 -0.40 2.83 -6.57
C GLY A 53 0.90 3.18 -7.27
N TRP A 54 1.56 4.27 -6.88
CA TRP A 54 2.86 4.70 -7.42
C TRP A 54 3.84 3.52 -7.47
N PHE A 55 3.97 2.79 -6.36
CA PHE A 55 4.90 1.67 -6.25
C PHE A 55 4.22 0.32 -6.47
N ALA A 56 2.98 0.17 -6.02
CA ALA A 56 2.27 -1.10 -6.07
C ALA A 56 1.89 -1.49 -7.49
N LYS A 57 1.44 -0.56 -8.35
CA LYS A 57 1.01 -0.91 -9.72
C LYS A 57 2.16 -1.41 -10.61
N PRO A 58 3.36 -0.80 -10.60
CA PRO A 58 4.49 -1.39 -11.33
C PRO A 58 4.87 -2.79 -10.84
N ILE A 59 4.83 -3.04 -9.52
CA ILE A 59 5.34 -4.31 -8.95
C ILE A 59 4.29 -5.42 -8.98
N HIS A 60 3.05 -5.12 -8.59
CA HIS A 60 1.96 -6.08 -8.43
C HIS A 60 0.93 -6.04 -9.55
N GLY A 61 0.95 -5.00 -10.39
CA GLY A 61 0.04 -4.83 -11.52
C GLY A 61 0.67 -5.21 -12.86
N ASP A 62 0.78 -4.25 -13.77
CA ASP A 62 1.17 -4.44 -15.16
C ASP A 62 2.61 -4.03 -15.48
N GLY A 63 3.37 -3.53 -14.51
CA GLY A 63 4.76 -3.08 -14.73
C GLY A 63 4.90 -1.58 -14.97
N ASP A 64 3.82 -0.83 -15.08
CA ASP A 64 3.85 0.60 -15.38
C ASP A 64 3.26 1.45 -14.25
N TYR A 65 3.52 2.75 -14.27
CA TYR A 65 2.93 3.70 -13.32
C TYR A 65 1.41 3.84 -13.54
N PRO A 66 0.63 4.20 -12.49
CA PRO A 66 -0.77 4.60 -12.62
C PRO A 66 -0.98 5.70 -13.66
N GLU A 67 -2.10 5.64 -14.39
CA GLU A 67 -2.44 6.63 -15.42
C GLU A 67 -2.60 8.04 -14.83
N GLU A 68 -3.10 8.12 -13.59
CA GLU A 68 -3.24 9.37 -12.84
C GLU A 68 -1.89 10.05 -12.66
N LEU A 69 -0.85 9.29 -12.32
CA LEU A 69 0.50 9.83 -12.15
C LEU A 69 1.11 10.22 -13.50
N LYS A 70 0.93 9.38 -14.54
CA LYS A 70 1.41 9.68 -15.89
C LYS A 70 0.79 10.95 -16.46
N THR A 71 -0.48 11.20 -16.17
CA THR A 71 -1.19 12.41 -16.61
C THR A 71 -0.72 13.66 -15.86
N GLU A 72 -0.57 13.56 -14.54
CA GLU A 72 -0.23 14.72 -13.69
C GLU A 72 1.26 15.09 -13.74
N PHE A 73 2.14 14.10 -13.85
CA PHE A 73 3.59 14.27 -13.77
C PHE A 73 4.31 13.83 -15.06
N ALA A 74 3.64 13.96 -16.22
CA ALA A 74 4.16 13.52 -17.52
C ALA A 74 5.60 13.98 -17.82
N SER A 75 5.96 15.19 -17.41
CA SER A 75 7.30 15.77 -17.63
C SER A 75 8.35 15.34 -16.60
N LEU A 76 7.93 14.79 -15.45
CA LEU A 76 8.82 14.40 -14.34
C LEU A 76 8.97 12.89 -14.23
N LEU A 77 8.00 12.11 -14.73
CA LEU A 77 8.05 10.66 -14.68
C LEU A 77 8.95 10.10 -15.78
N PRO A 78 9.87 9.19 -15.43
CA PRO A 78 10.62 8.45 -16.43
C PRO A 78 9.69 7.63 -17.33
N ASN A 79 9.98 7.62 -18.63
CA ASN A 79 9.29 6.74 -19.57
C ASN A 79 9.78 5.30 -19.38
N SER A 80 8.88 4.42 -18.93
CA SER A 80 9.18 2.98 -18.79
C SER A 80 9.11 2.30 -20.15
N THR A 81 10.19 1.64 -20.57
CA THR A 81 10.19 0.78 -21.75
C THR A 81 9.45 -0.53 -21.50
N GLU A 82 8.99 -1.20 -22.56
CA GLU A 82 8.30 -2.49 -22.42
C GLU A 82 9.17 -3.57 -21.75
N THR A 83 10.49 -3.49 -21.96
CA THR A 83 11.45 -4.40 -21.31
C THR A 83 11.51 -4.12 -19.80
N GLU A 84 11.51 -2.86 -19.38
CA GLU A 84 11.53 -2.50 -17.97
C GLU A 84 10.22 -2.84 -17.26
N LYS A 85 9.07 -2.58 -17.90
CA LYS A 85 7.75 -2.96 -17.35
C LYS A 85 7.69 -4.46 -17.07
N ASN A 86 8.10 -5.28 -18.04
CA ASN A 86 8.17 -6.73 -17.88
C ASN A 86 9.22 -7.17 -16.84
N TYR A 87 10.30 -6.41 -16.67
CA TYR A 87 11.30 -6.69 -15.65
C TYR A 87 10.82 -6.39 -14.23
N ILE A 88 9.97 -5.38 -14.05
CA ILE A 88 9.48 -4.93 -12.73
C ILE A 88 8.24 -5.71 -12.30
N LYS A 89 7.33 -6.02 -13.22
CA LYS A 89 6.10 -6.75 -12.93
C LYS A 89 6.38 -8.10 -12.26
N GLY A 90 5.65 -8.39 -11.19
CA GLY A 90 5.72 -9.67 -10.48
C GLY A 90 6.95 -9.84 -9.60
N THR A 91 7.65 -8.76 -9.26
CA THR A 91 8.88 -8.81 -8.43
C THR A 91 8.64 -8.83 -6.92
N ALA A 92 7.50 -9.39 -6.49
CA ALA A 92 7.17 -9.58 -5.09
C ALA A 92 6.32 -10.85 -4.89
N ASP A 93 6.71 -11.70 -3.94
CA ASP A 93 6.07 -13.02 -3.74
C ASP A 93 4.76 -12.98 -2.91
N PHE A 94 4.53 -11.84 -2.26
CA PHE A 94 3.35 -11.50 -1.47
C PHE A 94 3.29 -9.96 -1.37
N PHE A 95 2.14 -9.41 -1.02
CA PHE A 95 1.95 -7.98 -0.81
C PHE A 95 2.29 -7.62 0.63
N ALA A 96 3.40 -6.92 0.88
CA ALA A 96 3.77 -6.48 2.22
C ALA A 96 3.23 -5.06 2.45
N PHE A 97 2.36 -4.89 3.44
CA PHE A 97 1.63 -3.64 3.66
C PHE A 97 1.99 -3.00 5.01
N SER A 98 2.27 -1.70 5.00
CA SER A 98 2.44 -0.88 6.19
C SER A 98 1.23 0.04 6.38
N PHE A 99 0.63 -0.01 7.57
CA PHE A 99 -0.50 0.81 7.96
C PHE A 99 -0.28 1.37 9.36
N GLY A 100 0.41 2.50 9.43
CA GLY A 100 0.78 3.16 10.67
C GLY A 100 0.76 4.69 10.54
N PRO A 101 1.02 5.41 11.64
CA PRO A 101 0.87 6.88 11.72
C PRO A 101 1.72 7.64 10.70
N ASN A 102 2.86 7.07 10.29
CA ASN A 102 3.75 7.64 9.28
C ASN A 102 3.07 7.88 7.93
N ASN A 103 1.99 7.16 7.63
CA ASN A 103 1.26 7.33 6.37
C ASN A 103 0.13 8.38 6.47
N PHE A 104 -0.27 8.79 7.67
CA PHE A 104 -1.42 9.69 7.92
C PHE A 104 -1.03 11.19 7.95
N ILE A 105 0.09 11.53 7.32
CA ILE A 105 0.56 12.91 7.16
C ILE A 105 0.42 13.44 5.72
N LEU A 106 -0.07 12.59 4.81
CA LEU A 106 -0.13 12.85 3.37
C LEU A 106 -1.32 13.76 2.98
N PRO A 107 -1.33 14.35 1.77
CA PRO A 107 -2.43 15.23 1.35
C PRO A 107 -3.77 14.49 1.21
N LYS A 108 -4.79 15.00 1.89
CA LYS A 108 -6.15 14.42 1.92
C LYS A 108 -7.01 14.71 0.68
N MET A 109 -6.57 15.60 -0.23
CA MET A 109 -7.34 15.99 -1.44
C MET A 109 -8.80 16.42 -1.16
N GLY A 110 -9.08 17.02 0.01
CA GLY A 110 -10.43 17.40 0.44
C GLY A 110 -11.33 16.27 0.92
N GLN A 111 -10.75 15.07 1.12
CA GLN A 111 -11.42 13.87 1.63
C GLN A 111 -11.02 13.60 3.09
N VAL A 112 -11.52 12.50 3.67
CA VAL A 112 -11.36 12.22 5.10
C VAL A 112 -10.44 11.02 5.31
N PHE A 113 -9.40 11.15 6.14
CA PHE A 113 -8.61 9.99 6.54
C PHE A 113 -9.45 9.05 7.38
N SER A 114 -9.31 7.76 7.11
CA SER A 114 -9.96 6.69 7.85
C SER A 114 -8.92 5.69 8.34
N LEU A 115 -9.14 5.16 9.55
CA LEU A 115 -8.33 4.08 10.11
C LEU A 115 -8.92 2.70 9.77
N ASP A 116 -9.84 2.63 8.80
CA ASP A 116 -10.45 1.38 8.40
C ASP A 116 -9.48 0.50 7.59
N LEU A 117 -8.69 -0.29 8.33
CA LEU A 117 -7.76 -1.25 7.77
C LEU A 117 -8.45 -2.28 6.87
N ARG A 118 -9.74 -2.59 7.10
CA ARG A 118 -10.46 -3.57 6.28
C ARG A 118 -10.67 -3.05 4.86
N GLU A 119 -11.08 -1.80 4.72
CA GLU A 119 -11.39 -1.21 3.42
C GLU A 119 -10.14 -1.05 2.55
N VAL A 120 -9.00 -0.66 3.14
CA VAL A 120 -7.73 -0.63 2.38
C VAL A 120 -7.26 -2.03 1.98
N LEU A 121 -7.48 -3.04 2.81
CA LEU A 121 -7.19 -4.43 2.43
C LEU A 121 -8.10 -4.91 1.29
N ASN A 122 -9.40 -4.54 1.32
CA ASN A 122 -10.31 -4.81 0.20
C ASN A 122 -9.88 -4.10 -1.08
N TRP A 123 -9.43 -2.84 -0.97
CA TRP A 123 -8.90 -2.10 -2.11
C TRP A 123 -7.69 -2.80 -2.73
N ILE A 124 -6.72 -3.23 -1.91
CA ILE A 124 -5.55 -4.01 -2.37
C ILE A 124 -5.99 -5.30 -3.08
N LYS A 125 -6.99 -6.00 -2.54
CA LYS A 125 -7.52 -7.24 -3.16
C LYS A 125 -8.14 -6.96 -4.53
N LEU A 126 -8.89 -5.87 -4.68
CA LEU A 126 -9.54 -5.52 -5.94
C LEU A 126 -8.53 -5.05 -7.00
N GLU A 127 -7.57 -4.21 -6.60
CA GLU A 127 -6.62 -3.58 -7.52
C GLU A 127 -5.50 -4.53 -7.99
N TYR A 128 -5.09 -5.48 -7.13
CA TYR A 128 -3.91 -6.31 -7.38
C TYR A 128 -4.23 -7.81 -7.40
N ASN A 129 -5.45 -8.15 -7.84
CA ASN A 129 -5.89 -9.51 -8.13
C ASN A 129 -5.82 -10.47 -6.92
N ASN A 130 -6.30 -10.00 -5.76
CA ASN A 130 -6.40 -10.75 -4.52
C ASN A 130 -5.07 -11.43 -4.09
N PRO A 131 -3.99 -10.65 -3.87
CA PRO A 131 -2.70 -11.22 -3.53
C PRO A 131 -2.70 -11.76 -2.10
N ARG A 132 -1.72 -12.61 -1.76
CA ARG A 132 -1.43 -12.91 -0.35
C ARG A 132 -0.89 -11.65 0.32
N ILE A 133 -1.49 -11.21 1.42
CA ILE A 133 -1.11 -9.98 2.12
C ILE A 133 -0.41 -10.30 3.45
N LEU A 134 0.72 -9.65 3.70
CA LEU A 134 1.38 -9.59 5.00
C LEU A 134 1.30 -8.15 5.52
N ILE A 135 0.69 -7.95 6.69
CA ILE A 135 0.76 -6.65 7.38
C ILE A 135 2.15 -6.58 8.04
N ALA A 136 3.07 -5.87 7.40
CA ALA A 136 4.47 -5.77 7.81
C ALA A 136 4.69 -4.70 8.88
N GLU A 137 3.81 -3.71 8.96
CA GLU A 137 3.81 -2.69 10.01
C GLU A 137 2.36 -2.30 10.32
N ASN A 138 1.98 -2.36 11.60
CA ASN A 138 0.74 -1.79 12.08
C ASN A 138 0.92 -1.34 13.54
N GLY A 139 0.27 -0.25 13.90
CA GLY A 139 0.35 0.30 15.24
C GLY A 139 -0.03 1.78 15.25
N TRP A 140 0.07 2.38 16.43
CA TRP A 140 -0.13 3.80 16.62
C TRP A 140 0.82 4.32 17.69
N PHE A 141 0.92 5.64 17.82
CA PHE A 141 1.76 6.29 18.82
C PHE A 141 0.92 6.89 19.95
N THR A 142 1.56 7.06 21.10
CA THR A 142 1.03 7.86 22.21
C THR A 142 1.92 9.05 22.46
N ASP A 143 1.39 10.00 23.24
CA ASP A 143 2.21 11.08 23.78
C ASP A 143 3.35 10.52 24.63
N SER A 144 4.52 11.18 24.55
CA SER A 144 5.72 10.85 25.33
C SER A 144 5.53 10.82 26.86
N HIS A 145 4.50 11.49 27.39
CA HIS A 145 4.19 11.48 28.82
C HIS A 145 3.52 10.17 29.28
N VAL A 146 2.95 9.39 28.36
CA VAL A 146 2.35 8.09 28.66
C VAL A 146 3.47 7.06 28.83
N LYS A 147 3.62 6.51 30.04
CA LYS A 147 4.67 5.55 30.35
C LYS A 147 4.25 4.09 30.18
N THR A 148 3.20 3.68 30.89
CA THR A 148 2.78 2.27 30.98
C THR A 148 1.29 2.04 30.80
N GLU A 149 0.46 3.08 30.89
CA GLU A 149 -0.99 2.99 30.74
C GLU A 149 -1.45 3.55 29.38
N ASP A 150 -0.99 2.91 28.31
CA ASP A 150 -1.27 3.27 26.92
C ASP A 150 -2.58 2.65 26.40
N THR A 151 -3.68 2.91 27.11
CA THR A 151 -5.02 2.38 26.77
C THR A 151 -5.46 2.68 25.34
N THR A 152 -5.01 3.80 24.76
CA THR A 152 -5.23 4.16 23.33
C THR A 152 -4.60 3.15 22.37
N VAL A 153 -3.37 2.70 22.62
CA VAL A 153 -2.68 1.71 21.76
C VAL A 153 -3.37 0.37 21.85
N ILE A 154 -3.73 -0.05 23.07
CA ILE A 154 -4.48 -1.30 23.29
C ILE A 154 -5.81 -1.28 22.53
N TYR A 155 -6.55 -0.17 22.59
CA TYR A 155 -7.81 0.00 21.86
C TYR A 155 -7.62 -0.08 20.35
N LEU A 156 -6.65 0.66 19.80
CA LEU A 156 -6.38 0.68 18.37
C LEU A 156 -5.90 -0.67 17.85
N MET A 157 -5.03 -1.36 18.60
CA MET A 157 -4.57 -2.70 18.26
C MET A 157 -5.74 -3.69 18.22
N LYS A 158 -6.65 -3.65 19.21
CA LYS A 158 -7.87 -4.47 19.20
C LYS A 158 -8.75 -4.17 17.98
N ASN A 159 -8.92 -2.89 17.64
CA ASN A 159 -9.70 -2.49 16.47
C ASN A 159 -9.06 -2.99 15.17
N PHE A 160 -7.75 -2.80 14.98
CA PHE A 160 -7.04 -3.28 13.79
C PHE A 160 -7.11 -4.80 13.64
N ILE A 161 -6.85 -5.56 14.70
CA ILE A 161 -6.95 -7.03 14.68
C ILE A 161 -8.37 -7.47 14.30
N ASN A 162 -9.40 -6.84 14.89
CA ASN A 162 -10.79 -7.16 14.55
C ASN A 162 -11.11 -6.87 13.08
N LYS A 163 -10.61 -5.76 12.53
CA LYS A 163 -10.79 -5.41 11.11
C LYS A 163 -10.10 -6.40 10.17
N VAL A 164 -8.92 -6.89 10.53
CA VAL A 164 -8.21 -7.95 9.78
C VAL A 164 -9.01 -9.26 9.81
N LEU A 165 -9.52 -9.67 10.98
CA LEU A 165 -10.32 -10.89 11.12
C LEU A 165 -11.62 -10.86 10.28
N GLN A 166 -12.25 -9.69 10.14
CA GLN A 166 -13.44 -9.51 9.29
C GLN A 166 -13.13 -9.45 7.79
N GLY A 167 -11.85 -9.30 7.42
CA GLY A 167 -11.37 -9.21 6.05
C GLY A 167 -10.72 -10.50 5.53
N LEU A 168 -10.55 -11.52 6.38
CA LEU A 168 -10.22 -12.90 5.96
C LEU A 168 -11.45 -13.55 5.32
#